data_AF-A0A817RQD3-F1
#
_entry.id   AF-A0A817RQD3-F1
#
_cell.length_a   1.000
_cell.length_b   1.000
_cell.length_c   1.000
_cell.angle_alpha   90.00
_cell.angle_beta   90.00
_cell.angle_gamma   90.00
#
_symmetry.space_group_name_H-M   'P 1'
#
loop_
_entity.id
_entity.type
_entity.pdbx_description
1 polymer ?
#
loop_
_entity_poly.entity_id
_entity_poly.type
_entity_poly.pdbx_seq_one_letter_code
_entity_poly.pdbx_strand_id
1 'polypeptide(L)'
;MSRVEALRALIQEDECDAYLITDSDGHYTFYSLSQENRRLNWITECQAQCGLAIVTLHDGAFFQAPPNYRLLAKAEVNTDVWTIVDDLVQLINSQRLSLKRIAYDPRLTPLFIIEQFSSLKSSLYPINSSSNWIDIISKKETSSERPTLTPIWSLDELRFAGQTSTEKVEKLRQNYLSDGEKKYTLIITAMDEIAWLLNLRGNDMQCNPLFYSFAIVSCDQLWLFTDNPHEASLHVYLFCAY
;
A
#
# COMPACT_ATOMS: atom_id res chain seq x y z
N MET A 1 -9.67 16.81 -20.79
CA MET A 1 -9.77 16.92 -19.32
C MET A 1 -8.48 16.34 -18.76
N SER A 2 -7.70 17.13 -18.01
CA SER A 2 -6.44 16.68 -17.43
C SER A 2 -6.67 15.61 -16.34
N ARG A 3 -5.64 14.83 -15.98
CA ARG A 3 -5.75 13.82 -14.91
C ARG A 3 -6.20 14.45 -13.58
N VAL A 4 -5.69 15.64 -13.27
CA VAL A 4 -6.04 16.41 -12.07
C VAL A 4 -7.48 16.93 -12.12
N GLU A 5 -7.97 17.40 -13.28
CA GLU A 5 -9.37 17.82 -13.45
C GLU A 5 -10.34 16.65 -13.24
N ALA A 6 -10.02 15.47 -13.78
CA ALA A 6 -10.83 14.28 -13.58
C ALA A 6 -10.89 13.87 -12.09
N LEU A 7 -9.76 13.96 -11.38
CA LEU A 7 -9.72 13.70 -9.93
C LEU A 7 -10.54 14.73 -9.14
N ARG A 8 -10.48 16.01 -9.53
CA ARG A 8 -11.28 17.07 -8.90
C ARG A 8 -12.78 16.85 -9.02
N ALA A 9 -13.25 16.27 -10.11
CA ALA A 9 -14.66 15.91 -10.26
C ALA A 9 -15.10 14.90 -9.18
N LEU A 10 -14.29 13.89 -8.86
CA LEU A 10 -14.56 12.93 -7.78
C LEU A 10 -14.45 13.57 -6.39
N ILE A 11 -13.45 14.43 -6.17
CA ILE A 11 -13.33 15.20 -4.93
C ILE A 11 -14.60 16.02 -4.67
N GLN A 12 -15.13 16.66 -5.72
CA GLN A 12 -16.36 17.45 -5.66
C GLN A 12 -17.60 16.59 -5.40
N GLU A 13 -17.71 15.43 -6.07
CA GLU A 13 -18.83 14.49 -5.93
C GLU A 13 -18.97 13.97 -4.49
N ASP A 14 -17.86 13.63 -3.84
CA ASP A 14 -17.82 13.13 -2.46
C ASP A 14 -17.75 14.25 -1.40
N GLU A 15 -17.99 15.50 -1.81
CA GLU A 15 -18.00 16.70 -0.95
C GLU A 15 -16.72 16.86 -0.12
N CYS A 16 -15.58 16.53 -0.70
CA CYS A 16 -14.26 16.65 -0.08
C CYS A 16 -13.55 17.91 -0.58
N ASP A 17 -12.55 18.37 0.17
CA ASP A 17 -11.74 19.54 -0.22
C ASP A 17 -10.44 19.12 -0.91
N ALA A 18 -9.98 17.90 -0.66
CA ALA A 18 -8.76 17.36 -1.26
C ALA A 18 -8.73 15.83 -1.26
N TYR A 19 -7.81 15.25 -2.03
CA TYR A 19 -7.49 13.83 -2.03
C TYR A 19 -5.98 13.61 -1.82
N LEU A 20 -5.65 12.78 -0.84
CA LEU A 20 -4.29 12.35 -0.51
C LEU A 20 -3.92 11.09 -1.30
N ILE A 21 -2.76 11.14 -1.96
CA ILE A 21 -2.27 10.08 -2.85
C ILE A 21 -0.90 9.61 -2.34
N THR A 22 -0.83 8.35 -1.94
CA THR A 22 0.40 7.67 -1.50
C THR A 22 1.00 6.81 -2.62
N ASP A 23 2.28 6.47 -2.47
CA ASP A 23 2.99 5.50 -3.30
C ASP A 23 3.10 4.16 -2.59
N SER A 24 1.96 3.52 -2.32
CA SER A 24 1.92 2.23 -1.62
C SER A 24 0.80 1.33 -2.12
N ASP A 25 1.05 0.03 -2.06
CA ASP A 25 0.05 -1.02 -2.19
C ASP A 25 -0.51 -1.42 -0.81
N GLY A 26 -1.41 -2.43 -0.79
CA GLY A 26 -2.01 -2.94 0.44
C GLY A 26 -1.05 -3.67 1.40
N HIS A 27 0.21 -3.88 0.98
CA HIS A 27 1.26 -4.51 1.79
C HIS A 27 2.35 -3.51 2.20
N TYR A 28 2.20 -2.24 1.79
CA TYR A 28 3.20 -1.18 1.99
C TYR A 28 4.57 -1.54 1.44
N THR A 29 4.60 -2.21 0.29
CA THR A 29 5.81 -2.61 -0.43
C THR A 29 6.67 -1.38 -0.76
N PHE A 30 7.98 -1.49 -0.54
CA PHE A 30 8.95 -0.45 -0.91
C PHE A 30 9.58 -0.71 -2.29
N TYR A 31 9.74 0.34 -3.11
CA TYR A 31 10.56 0.43 -4.34
C TYR A 31 10.10 -0.41 -5.54
N SER A 32 9.42 -1.53 -5.32
CA SER A 32 9.12 -2.55 -6.34
C SER A 32 7.63 -2.69 -6.60
N LEU A 33 6.88 -1.59 -6.52
CA LEU A 33 5.46 -1.57 -6.84
C LEU A 33 5.24 -2.01 -8.29
N SER A 34 4.30 -2.94 -8.45
CA SER A 34 3.77 -3.34 -9.75
C SER A 34 3.22 -2.12 -10.48
N GLN A 35 3.23 -2.15 -11.82
CA GLN A 35 2.80 -1.01 -12.64
C GLN A 35 1.39 -0.52 -12.30
N GLU A 36 0.50 -1.43 -11.91
CA GLU A 36 -0.87 -1.11 -11.50
C GLU A 36 -0.98 -0.41 -10.14
N ASN A 37 0.00 -0.56 -9.26
CA ASN A 37 0.02 0.12 -7.97
C ASN A 37 0.73 1.48 -8.03
N ARG A 38 1.34 1.85 -9.17
CA ARG A 38 2.04 3.12 -9.40
C ARG A 38 1.10 4.30 -9.67
N ARG A 39 0.11 4.49 -8.78
CA ARG A 39 -0.92 5.54 -8.86
C ARG A 39 -0.30 6.94 -8.77
N LEU A 40 0.69 7.12 -7.88
CA LEU A 40 1.40 8.38 -7.73
C LEU A 40 2.18 8.74 -8.98
N ASN A 41 2.91 7.78 -9.58
CA ASN A 41 3.60 8.01 -10.86
C ASN A 41 2.62 8.38 -11.97
N TRP A 42 1.49 7.67 -12.05
CA TRP A 42 0.48 7.93 -13.08
C TRP A 42 -0.11 9.33 -12.98
N ILE A 43 -0.51 9.79 -11.79
CA ILE A 43 -1.13 11.11 -11.64
C ILE A 43 -0.13 12.28 -11.79
N THR A 44 1.12 12.08 -11.36
CA THR A 44 2.17 13.13 -11.38
C THR A 44 2.98 13.15 -12.68
N GLU A 45 2.95 12.07 -13.46
CA GLU A 45 3.83 11.83 -14.62
C GLU A 45 5.32 11.73 -14.28
N CYS A 46 5.65 11.54 -12.99
CA CYS A 46 7.02 11.41 -12.48
C CYS A 46 7.36 9.95 -12.18
N GLN A 47 8.61 9.54 -12.43
CA GLN A 47 9.13 8.19 -12.17
C GLN A 47 9.69 8.00 -10.75
N ALA A 48 9.52 8.99 -9.86
CA ALA A 48 9.93 8.88 -8.47
C ALA A 48 9.28 7.66 -7.80
N GLN A 49 10.09 6.81 -7.16
CA GLN A 49 9.63 5.54 -6.55
C GLN A 49 9.17 5.69 -5.09
N CYS A 50 9.02 6.93 -4.63
CA CYS A 50 8.40 7.27 -3.38
C CYS A 50 7.99 8.74 -3.38
N GLY A 51 6.99 9.06 -2.59
CA GLY A 51 6.53 10.42 -2.38
C GLY A 51 5.09 10.46 -1.88
N LEU A 52 4.59 11.68 -1.78
CA LEU A 52 3.22 11.95 -1.35
C LEU A 52 2.66 13.08 -2.21
N ALA A 53 1.42 12.97 -2.65
CA ALA A 53 0.75 14.04 -3.37
C ALA A 53 -0.59 14.38 -2.73
N ILE A 54 -1.00 15.63 -2.85
CA ILE A 54 -2.37 16.05 -2.54
C ILE A 54 -2.92 16.87 -3.70
N VAL A 55 -4.12 16.52 -4.14
CA VAL A 55 -4.88 17.35 -5.10
C VAL A 55 -6.01 17.98 -4.33
N THR A 56 -6.04 19.30 -4.33
CA THR A 56 -7.14 20.08 -3.72
C THR A 56 -8.18 20.44 -4.77
N LEU A 57 -9.41 20.66 -4.32
CA LEU A 57 -10.52 21.07 -5.17
C LEU A 57 -10.26 22.44 -5.82
N HIS A 58 -9.67 23.38 -5.07
CA HIS A 58 -9.54 24.78 -5.49
C HIS A 58 -8.12 25.36 -5.47
N ASP A 59 -7.25 24.94 -4.55
CA ASP A 59 -5.99 25.66 -4.28
C ASP A 59 -4.81 25.23 -5.16
N GLY A 60 -4.83 24.01 -5.71
CA GLY A 60 -3.72 23.44 -6.48
C GLY A 60 -3.52 21.94 -6.32
N ALA A 61 -2.50 21.43 -6.98
CA ALA A 61 -1.98 20.07 -6.83
C ALA A 61 -0.52 20.16 -6.35
N PHE A 62 -0.19 19.43 -5.29
CA PHE A 62 1.10 19.52 -4.63
C PHE A 62 1.76 18.16 -4.53
N PHE A 63 3.06 18.09 -4.85
CA PHE A 63 3.84 16.87 -4.83
C PHE A 63 5.05 17.02 -3.90
N GLN A 64 5.10 16.18 -2.88
CA GLN A 64 6.23 16.04 -1.97
C GLN A 64 7.09 14.85 -2.43
N ALA A 65 8.14 15.19 -3.17
CA ALA A 65 9.19 14.24 -3.55
C ALA A 65 10.27 14.23 -2.46
N PRO A 66 10.72 13.05 -1.99
CA PRO A 66 11.83 12.95 -1.05
C PRO A 66 13.13 13.55 -1.61
N PRO A 67 14.10 13.92 -0.76
CA PRO A 67 15.30 14.66 -1.18
C PRO A 67 16.06 14.03 -2.36
N ASN A 68 16.14 12.70 -2.41
CA ASN A 68 16.80 11.94 -3.48
C ASN A 68 16.03 11.95 -4.81
N TYR A 69 14.72 12.25 -4.81
CA TYR A 69 13.89 12.33 -6.01
C TYR A 69 13.53 13.77 -6.40
N ARG A 70 13.95 14.78 -5.63
CA ARG A 70 13.55 16.19 -5.88
C ARG A 70 14.04 16.73 -7.22
N LEU A 71 15.25 16.35 -7.65
CA LEU A 71 15.77 16.74 -8.97
C LEU A 71 14.98 16.08 -10.10
N LEU A 72 14.64 14.79 -9.94
CA LEU A 72 13.80 14.05 -10.89
C LEU A 72 12.42 14.67 -11.00
N ALA A 73 11.77 14.94 -9.86
CA ALA A 73 10.46 15.57 -9.80
C ALA A 73 10.44 16.92 -10.54
N LYS A 74 11.46 17.76 -10.34
CA LYS A 74 11.58 19.05 -11.05
C LYS A 74 11.78 18.91 -12.55
N ALA A 75 12.33 17.79 -13.01
CA ALA A 75 12.60 17.54 -14.42
C ALA A 75 11.41 16.90 -15.16
N GLU A 76 10.64 16.04 -14.48
CA GLU A 76 9.61 15.22 -15.12
C GLU A 76 8.18 15.73 -14.90
N VAL A 77 7.89 16.34 -13.76
CA VAL A 77 6.55 16.80 -13.43
C VAL A 77 6.21 18.05 -14.24
N ASN A 78 4.99 18.11 -14.80
CA ASN A 78 4.45 19.34 -15.36
C ASN A 78 4.21 20.39 -14.26
N THR A 79 5.10 21.37 -14.16
CA THR A 79 5.07 22.43 -13.14
C THR A 79 3.96 23.46 -13.32
N ASP A 80 3.28 23.49 -14.47
CA ASP A 80 2.08 24.31 -14.66
C ASP A 80 0.86 23.69 -13.92
N VAL A 81 0.93 22.39 -13.61
CA VAL A 81 -0.12 21.65 -12.91
C VAL A 81 0.25 21.40 -11.45
N TRP A 82 1.50 21.01 -11.19
CA TRP A 82 1.96 20.56 -9.89
C TRP A 82 2.98 21.50 -9.28
N THR A 83 2.78 21.81 -8.00
CA THR A 83 3.78 22.52 -7.18
C THR A 83 4.56 21.51 -6.35
N ILE A 84 5.88 21.50 -6.51
CA ILE A 84 6.76 20.64 -5.72
C ILE A 84 7.02 21.29 -4.36
N VAL A 85 6.79 20.54 -3.28
CA VAL A 85 6.91 21.04 -1.90
C VAL A 85 7.85 20.16 -1.08
N ASP A 86 8.37 20.71 0.03
CA ASP A 86 9.19 19.96 0.97
C ASP A 86 8.35 19.16 1.97
N ASP A 87 7.24 19.75 2.43
CA ASP A 87 6.38 19.18 3.46
C ASP A 87 4.92 19.62 3.23
N LEU A 88 4.04 18.66 2.95
CA LEU A 88 2.62 18.89 2.72
C LEU A 88 1.88 19.34 3.97
N VAL A 89 2.21 18.79 5.15
CA VAL A 89 1.56 19.16 6.41
C VAL A 89 1.92 20.61 6.76
N GLN A 90 3.19 20.98 6.60
CA GLN A 90 3.65 22.35 6.79
C GLN A 90 3.00 23.30 5.77
N LEU A 91 2.89 22.90 4.50
CA LEU A 91 2.22 23.68 3.47
C LEU A 91 0.77 23.99 3.86
N ILE A 92 -0.01 22.97 4.21
CA ILE A 92 -1.42 23.11 4.58
C ILE A 92 -1.57 24.04 5.79
N ASN A 93 -0.72 23.87 6.81
CA ASN A 93 -0.73 24.71 8.00
C ASN A 93 -0.31 26.17 7.73
N SER A 94 0.76 26.38 6.97
CA SER A 94 1.40 27.69 6.79
C SER A 94 0.71 28.57 5.75
N GLN A 95 0.24 27.99 4.66
CA GLN A 95 -0.49 28.71 3.61
C GLN A 95 -1.98 28.87 3.91
N ARG A 96 -2.45 28.37 5.08
CA ARG A 96 -3.85 28.39 5.49
C ARG A 96 -4.79 27.81 4.43
N LEU A 97 -4.37 26.75 3.76
CA LEU A 97 -5.27 25.98 2.90
C LEU A 97 -6.44 25.54 3.78
N SER A 98 -7.64 26.02 3.46
CA SER A 98 -8.82 25.82 4.30
C SER A 98 -9.47 24.47 4.02
N LEU A 99 -8.67 23.41 4.12
CA LEU A 99 -9.10 22.03 3.90
C LEU A 99 -9.77 21.52 5.17
N LYS A 100 -11.07 21.22 5.10
CA LYS A 100 -11.84 20.59 6.19
C LYS A 100 -11.89 19.08 6.02
N ARG A 101 -12.03 18.58 4.79
CA ARG A 101 -12.20 17.16 4.46
C ARG A 101 -11.14 16.72 3.46
N ILE A 102 -10.15 15.97 3.93
CA ILE A 102 -9.11 15.37 3.08
C ILE A 102 -9.44 13.89 2.91
N ALA A 103 -9.81 13.49 1.70
CA ALA A 103 -10.09 12.11 1.37
C ALA A 103 -8.80 11.29 1.19
N TYR A 104 -8.83 10.01 1.55
CA TYR A 104 -7.72 9.07 1.33
C TYR A 104 -8.24 7.64 1.11
N ASP A 105 -7.44 6.77 0.48
CA ASP A 105 -7.75 5.34 0.41
C ASP A 105 -7.20 4.62 1.65
N PRO A 106 -8.06 4.08 2.53
CA PRO A 106 -7.62 3.47 3.78
C PRO A 106 -6.85 2.17 3.59
N ARG A 107 -6.92 1.54 2.42
CA ARG A 107 -6.18 0.31 2.12
C ARG A 107 -4.74 0.60 1.70
N LEU A 108 -4.50 1.80 1.20
CA LEU A 108 -3.21 2.18 0.60
C LEU A 108 -2.48 3.25 1.40
N THR A 109 -3.09 3.82 2.45
CA THR A 109 -2.48 4.90 3.23
C THR A 109 -1.94 4.36 4.55
N PRO A 110 -0.61 4.31 4.75
CA PRO A 110 -0.02 3.83 5.98
C PRO A 110 -0.44 4.66 7.20
N LEU A 111 -0.55 4.01 8.36
CA LEU A 111 -0.96 4.68 9.60
C LEU A 111 -0.08 5.89 9.95
N PHE A 112 1.24 5.79 9.76
CA PHE A 112 2.15 6.91 10.06
C PHE A 112 1.88 8.15 9.19
N ILE A 113 1.36 8.00 7.97
CA ILE A 113 0.93 9.12 7.13
C ILE A 113 -0.36 9.75 7.69
N ILE A 114 -1.31 8.91 8.12
CA ILE A 114 -2.52 9.37 8.80
C ILE A 114 -2.17 10.18 10.06
N GLU A 115 -1.24 9.67 10.87
CA GLU A 115 -0.76 10.33 12.08
C GLU A 115 -0.09 11.68 11.77
N GLN A 116 0.72 11.78 10.70
CA GLN A 116 1.29 13.06 10.27
C GLN A 116 0.21 14.10 9.96
N PHE A 117 -0.84 13.70 9.24
CA PHE A 117 -1.94 14.59 8.85
C PHE A 117 -2.92 14.85 9.99
N SER A 118 -2.94 14.02 11.04
CA SER A 118 -3.79 14.22 12.23
C SER A 118 -3.45 15.50 13.01
N SER A 119 -2.25 16.06 12.81
CA SER A 119 -1.84 17.35 13.37
C SER A 119 -2.52 18.56 12.72
N LEU A 120 -3.19 18.38 11.58
CA LEU A 120 -3.93 19.42 10.88
C LEU A 120 -5.28 19.68 11.55
N LYS A 121 -5.84 20.87 11.31
CA LYS A 121 -7.25 21.15 11.64
C LYS A 121 -8.23 20.43 10.71
N SER A 122 -7.73 19.90 9.61
CA SER A 122 -8.46 19.09 8.65
C SER A 122 -8.85 17.75 9.27
N SER A 123 -9.99 17.21 8.87
CA SER A 123 -10.37 15.84 9.17
C SER A 123 -10.06 14.96 7.95
N LEU A 124 -9.44 13.80 8.21
CA LEU A 124 -9.19 12.77 7.20
C LEU A 124 -10.43 11.90 7.06
N TYR A 125 -10.84 11.64 5.82
CA TYR A 125 -12.01 10.81 5.50
C TYR A 125 -11.60 9.66 4.58
N PRO A 126 -11.85 8.40 4.96
CA PRO A 126 -11.70 7.31 4.01
C PRO A 126 -12.71 7.51 2.86
N ILE A 127 -12.28 7.26 1.63
CA ILE A 127 -13.17 7.31 0.47
C ILE A 127 -14.32 6.31 0.65
N ASN A 128 -15.54 6.70 0.26
CA ASN A 128 -16.71 5.84 0.28
C ASN A 128 -16.86 5.07 -1.05
N SER A 129 -15.74 4.50 -1.53
CA SER A 129 -15.65 3.80 -2.81
C SER A 129 -14.90 2.50 -2.64
N SER A 130 -15.36 1.44 -3.32
CA SER A 130 -14.64 0.16 -3.40
C SER A 130 -13.35 0.26 -4.21
N SER A 131 -13.22 1.27 -5.05
CA SER A 131 -12.08 1.49 -5.96
C SER A 131 -11.38 2.80 -5.64
N ASN A 132 -10.05 2.82 -5.75
CA ASN A 132 -9.28 4.04 -5.59
C ASN A 132 -9.71 5.06 -6.66
N TRP A 133 -9.81 6.34 -6.31
CA TRP A 133 -10.22 7.37 -7.27
C TRP A 133 -9.25 7.50 -8.46
N ILE A 134 -7.96 7.23 -8.27
CA ILE A 134 -6.98 7.18 -9.37
C ILE A 134 -7.29 6.04 -10.34
N ASP A 135 -7.76 4.89 -9.84
CA ASP A 135 -8.16 3.75 -10.67
C ASP A 135 -9.43 4.07 -11.48
N ILE A 136 -10.37 4.80 -10.87
CA ILE A 136 -11.61 5.23 -11.55
C ILE A 136 -11.30 6.17 -12.71
N ILE A 137 -10.50 7.22 -12.47
CA ILE A 137 -10.21 8.24 -13.50
C ILE A 137 -9.23 7.76 -14.57
N SER A 138 -8.30 6.87 -14.21
CA SER A 138 -7.43 6.25 -15.20
C SER A 138 -8.20 5.30 -16.11
N LYS A 139 -9.46 4.96 -15.76
CA LYS A 139 -10.36 4.05 -16.49
C LYS A 139 -9.65 2.81 -17.01
N LYS A 140 -8.63 2.32 -16.29
CA LYS A 140 -7.55 1.44 -16.78
C LYS A 140 -7.69 1.17 -18.29
N GLU A 141 -7.07 2.01 -19.11
CA GLU A 141 -6.87 1.85 -20.57
C GLU A 141 -6.23 0.51 -20.98
N THR A 142 -6.13 -0.44 -20.06
CA THR A 142 -5.98 -1.85 -20.33
C THR A 142 -7.02 -2.62 -19.50
N SER A 143 -7.88 -3.34 -20.20
CA SER A 143 -8.21 -4.71 -19.80
C SER A 143 -6.90 -5.48 -19.58
N SER A 144 -6.20 -5.26 -18.47
CA SER A 144 -5.12 -6.14 -18.08
C SER A 144 -5.67 -6.94 -16.92
N GLU A 145 -5.99 -8.19 -17.23
CA GLU A 145 -6.03 -9.34 -16.33
C GLU A 145 -5.27 -9.03 -15.03
N ARG A 146 -5.86 -9.39 -13.88
CA ARG A 146 -5.10 -9.44 -12.61
C ARG A 146 -3.70 -10.01 -12.94
N PRO A 147 -2.61 -9.44 -12.41
CA PRO A 147 -1.27 -9.93 -12.72
C PRO A 147 -1.28 -11.45 -12.71
N THR A 148 -0.75 -12.09 -13.76
CA THR A 148 -0.73 -13.55 -13.82
C THR A 148 0.05 -14.06 -12.61
N LEU A 149 -0.68 -14.47 -11.59
CA LEU A 149 -0.08 -14.89 -10.34
C LEU A 149 0.69 -16.16 -10.59
N THR A 150 1.93 -16.16 -10.12
CA THR A 150 2.82 -17.30 -10.29
C THR A 150 2.59 -18.30 -9.16
N PRO A 151 2.74 -19.62 -9.43
CA PRO A 151 2.65 -20.59 -8.35
C PRO A 151 3.68 -20.30 -7.25
N ILE A 152 3.24 -20.32 -6.00
CA ILE A 152 4.17 -20.25 -4.85
C ILE A 152 4.87 -21.60 -4.66
N TRP A 153 6.11 -21.56 -4.18
CA TRP A 153 6.90 -22.75 -3.92
C TRP A 153 7.53 -22.74 -2.52
N SER A 154 7.72 -23.94 -1.97
CA SER A 154 8.39 -24.14 -0.69
C SER A 154 9.91 -24.14 -0.86
N LEU A 155 10.61 -23.56 0.12
CA LEU A 155 12.06 -23.72 0.25
C LEU A 155 12.39 -25.02 0.97
N ASP A 156 13.54 -25.62 0.63
CA ASP A 156 14.15 -26.63 1.48
C ASP A 156 14.55 -25.99 2.82
N GLU A 157 13.74 -26.26 3.84
CA GLU A 157 13.74 -25.52 5.10
C GLU A 157 15.07 -25.69 5.86
N LEU A 158 15.63 -26.89 5.89
CA LEU A 158 16.86 -27.15 6.63
C LEU A 158 18.10 -26.70 5.84
N ARG A 159 18.11 -26.93 4.52
CA ARG A 159 19.27 -26.57 3.68
C ARG A 159 19.42 -25.06 3.51
N PHE A 160 18.31 -24.34 3.31
CA PHE A 160 18.35 -22.92 2.96
C PHE A 160 17.89 -21.99 4.09
N ALA A 161 16.91 -22.39 4.90
CA ALA A 161 16.38 -21.53 5.96
C ALA A 161 16.96 -21.85 7.36
N GLY A 162 17.57 -23.03 7.55
CA GLY A 162 18.14 -23.50 8.81
C GLY A 162 17.11 -23.77 9.91
N GLN A 163 15.81 -23.63 9.61
CA GLN A 163 14.71 -23.82 10.56
C GLN A 163 13.40 -24.08 9.80
N THR A 164 12.61 -25.00 10.32
CA THR A 164 11.29 -25.33 9.74
C THR A 164 10.25 -24.23 9.99
N SER A 165 9.24 -24.14 9.11
CA SER A 165 8.11 -23.22 9.28
C SER A 165 7.35 -23.50 10.57
N THR A 166 7.13 -24.78 10.88
CA THR A 166 6.52 -25.23 12.14
C THR A 166 7.27 -24.71 13.37
N GLU A 167 8.60 -24.84 13.41
CA GLU A 167 9.39 -24.33 14.54
C GLU A 167 9.34 -22.80 14.64
N LYS A 168 9.26 -22.08 13.53
CA LYS A 168 9.12 -20.61 13.54
C LYS A 168 7.77 -20.18 14.09
N VAL A 169 6.68 -20.80 13.62
CA VAL A 169 5.31 -20.53 14.09
C VAL A 169 5.17 -20.89 15.57
N GLU A 170 5.76 -22.00 16.02
CA GLU A 170 5.71 -22.40 17.42
C GLU A 170 6.47 -21.41 18.32
N LYS A 171 7.67 -20.98 17.91
CA LYS A 171 8.42 -19.92 18.61
C LYS A 171 7.61 -18.62 18.68
N LEU A 172 6.96 -18.22 17.59
CA LEU A 172 6.09 -17.04 17.55
C LEU A 172 4.95 -17.16 18.57
N ARG A 173 4.29 -18.33 18.61
CA ARG A 173 3.19 -18.60 19.55
C ARG A 173 3.61 -18.54 21.00
N GLN A 174 4.72 -19.21 21.32
CA GLN A 174 5.25 -19.30 22.70
C GLN A 174 5.74 -17.95 23.22
N ASN A 175 6.40 -17.16 22.37
CA ASN A 175 7.03 -15.93 22.81
C ASN A 175 6.08 -14.73 22.81
N TYR A 176 5.06 -14.72 21.95
CA TYR A 176 4.28 -13.51 21.68
C TYR A 176 2.76 -13.69 21.70
N LEU A 177 2.24 -14.90 21.44
CA LEU A 177 0.79 -15.09 21.32
C LEU A 177 0.14 -15.64 22.59
N SER A 178 0.93 -16.08 23.57
CA SER A 178 0.42 -16.59 24.85
C SER A 178 1.16 -15.96 26.03
N ASP A 179 0.42 -15.30 26.92
CA ASP A 179 0.93 -14.75 28.19
C ASP A 179 -0.02 -15.12 29.33
N GLY A 180 0.28 -16.23 30.01
CA GLY A 180 -0.62 -16.85 30.98
C GLY A 180 -1.94 -17.28 30.32
N GLU A 181 -3.06 -16.73 30.80
CA GLU A 181 -4.39 -16.96 30.22
C GLU A 181 -4.69 -16.07 28.99
N LYS A 182 -3.87 -15.04 28.74
CA LYS A 182 -4.08 -14.12 27.62
C LYS A 182 -3.64 -14.77 26.32
N LYS A 183 -4.53 -14.71 25.33
CA LYS A 183 -4.31 -15.19 23.97
C LYS A 183 -4.36 -14.02 23.01
N TYR A 184 -3.35 -13.89 22.17
CA TYR A 184 -3.26 -12.84 21.16
C TYR A 184 -3.35 -13.43 19.76
N THR A 185 -3.71 -12.58 18.80
CA THR A 185 -3.71 -12.91 17.38
C THR A 185 -2.88 -11.87 16.66
N LEU A 186 -1.95 -12.33 15.83
CA LEU A 186 -1.10 -11.48 15.01
C LEU A 186 -1.63 -11.47 13.59
N ILE A 187 -1.78 -10.27 13.03
CA ILE A 187 -2.04 -10.07 11.61
C ILE A 187 -0.73 -9.61 10.97
N ILE A 188 -0.29 -10.34 9.95
CA ILE A 188 0.93 -10.08 9.20
C ILE A 188 0.52 -9.59 7.82
N THR A 189 0.95 -8.37 7.48
CA THR A 189 0.69 -7.73 6.18
C THR A 189 1.94 -7.68 5.32
N ALA A 190 3.13 -7.71 5.92
CA ALA A 190 4.41 -7.67 5.23
C ALA A 190 4.69 -9.02 4.55
N MET A 191 4.83 -9.00 3.22
CA MET A 191 4.98 -10.24 2.43
C MET A 191 6.28 -10.99 2.72
N ASP A 192 7.36 -10.28 3.04
CA ASP A 192 8.64 -10.85 3.41
C ASP A 192 8.59 -11.56 4.77
N GLU A 193 7.85 -11.02 5.74
CA GLU A 193 7.58 -11.69 7.02
C GLU A 193 6.79 -12.99 6.81
N ILE A 194 5.75 -12.97 5.97
CA ILE A 194 4.95 -14.16 5.62
C ILE A 194 5.82 -15.21 4.93
N ALA A 195 6.57 -14.80 3.89
CA ALA A 195 7.48 -15.66 3.15
C ALA A 195 8.56 -16.27 4.07
N TRP A 196 9.08 -15.51 5.03
CA TRP A 196 10.05 -16.00 6.00
C TRP A 196 9.42 -16.97 7.00
N LEU A 197 8.26 -16.64 7.56
CA LEU A 197 7.58 -17.45 8.58
C LEU A 197 7.20 -18.82 8.04
N LEU A 198 6.70 -18.87 6.80
CA LEU A 198 6.20 -20.08 6.17
C LEU A 198 7.23 -20.81 5.28
N ASN A 199 8.44 -20.27 5.13
CA ASN A 199 9.45 -20.76 4.18
C ASN A 199 8.91 -20.87 2.74
N LEU A 200 8.00 -19.97 2.36
CA LEU A 200 7.41 -19.91 1.02
C LEU A 200 8.02 -18.79 0.20
N ARG A 201 8.04 -18.95 -1.12
CA ARG A 201 8.49 -17.92 -2.06
C ARG A 201 7.53 -17.83 -3.24
N GLY A 202 7.54 -16.67 -3.87
CA GLY A 202 6.73 -16.37 -5.04
C GLY A 202 7.49 -15.47 -6.00
N ASN A 203 6.82 -15.05 -7.08
CA ASN A 203 7.43 -14.21 -8.11
C ASN A 203 6.47 -13.12 -8.60
N ASP A 204 5.65 -12.59 -7.70
CA ASP A 204 4.66 -11.55 -8.05
C ASP A 204 5.30 -10.18 -8.19
N MET A 205 6.51 -10.00 -7.65
CA MET A 205 7.24 -8.75 -7.69
C MET A 205 8.60 -8.91 -8.34
N GLN A 206 8.94 -7.97 -9.23
CA GLN A 206 10.25 -7.95 -9.85
C GLN A 206 11.33 -7.80 -8.76
N CYS A 207 12.41 -8.58 -8.90
CA CYS A 207 13.56 -8.58 -7.99
C CYS A 207 13.29 -9.00 -6.53
N ASN A 208 12.04 -9.33 -6.17
CA ASN A 208 11.67 -9.75 -4.81
C ASN A 208 10.92 -11.08 -4.90
N PRO A 209 11.45 -12.19 -4.34
CA PRO A 209 10.83 -13.50 -4.44
C PRO A 209 9.64 -13.66 -3.46
N LEU A 210 8.70 -12.73 -3.55
CA LEU A 210 7.53 -12.56 -2.68
C LEU A 210 6.25 -12.78 -3.47
N PHE A 211 5.16 -12.98 -2.74
CA PHE A 211 3.82 -13.19 -3.29
C PHE A 211 2.79 -12.42 -2.47
N TYR A 212 1.76 -11.92 -3.15
CA TYR A 212 0.68 -11.16 -2.53
C TYR A 212 -0.07 -12.04 -1.53
N SER A 213 0.05 -11.69 -0.25
CA SER A 213 -0.54 -12.49 0.82
C SER A 213 -0.72 -11.73 2.13
N PHE A 214 -1.74 -12.14 2.89
CA PHE A 214 -1.90 -11.79 4.31
C PHE A 214 -1.84 -13.07 5.14
N ALA A 215 -1.35 -12.97 6.37
CA ALA A 215 -1.43 -14.09 7.31
C ALA A 215 -2.03 -13.66 8.64
N ILE A 216 -2.83 -14.55 9.24
CA ILE A 216 -3.33 -14.41 10.60
C ILE A 216 -2.78 -15.59 11.39
N VAL A 217 -2.12 -15.31 12.51
CA VAL A 217 -1.56 -16.33 13.40
C VAL A 217 -2.19 -16.18 14.77
N SER A 218 -2.91 -17.19 15.22
CA SER A 218 -3.40 -17.32 16.60
C SER A 218 -2.55 -18.34 17.38
N CYS A 219 -2.90 -18.54 18.65
CA CYS A 219 -2.24 -19.53 19.52
C CYS A 219 -2.30 -20.97 18.97
N ASP A 220 -3.31 -21.28 18.15
CA ASP A 220 -3.64 -22.63 17.71
C ASP A 220 -3.80 -22.76 16.19
N GLN A 221 -4.11 -21.66 15.50
CA GLN A 221 -4.37 -21.66 14.07
C GLN A 221 -3.46 -20.68 13.33
N LEU A 222 -3.30 -20.95 12.03
CA LEU A 222 -2.62 -20.08 11.09
C LEU A 222 -3.46 -20.07 9.82
N TRP A 223 -3.79 -18.89 9.34
CA TRP A 223 -4.50 -18.68 8.09
C TRP A 223 -3.61 -17.87 7.15
N LEU A 224 -3.36 -18.42 5.97
CA LEU A 224 -2.75 -17.71 4.85
C LEU A 224 -3.87 -17.32 3.87
N PHE A 225 -3.84 -16.07 3.42
CA PHE A 225 -4.72 -15.52 2.40
C PHE A 225 -3.86 -15.17 1.19
N THR A 226 -4.08 -15.85 0.07
CA THR A 226 -3.38 -15.58 -1.19
C THR A 226 -4.22 -16.09 -2.37
N ASP A 227 -4.19 -15.36 -3.48
CA ASP A 227 -4.82 -15.77 -4.73
C ASP A 227 -3.85 -16.61 -5.61
N ASN A 228 -2.59 -16.76 -5.19
CA ASN A 228 -1.58 -17.46 -5.96
C ASN A 228 -1.90 -18.95 -6.08
N PRO A 229 -1.70 -19.57 -7.26
CA PRO A 229 -1.72 -21.02 -7.38
C PRO A 229 -0.69 -21.66 -6.44
N HIS A 230 -1.00 -22.83 -5.89
CA HIS A 230 -0.15 -23.47 -4.91
C HIS A 230 -0.30 -24.99 -4.94
N GLU A 231 0.73 -25.70 -4.46
CA GLU A 231 0.68 -27.15 -4.33
C GLU A 231 -0.32 -27.58 -3.25
N ALA A 232 -0.90 -28.77 -3.41
CA ALA A 232 -1.91 -29.27 -2.50
C ALA A 232 -1.39 -29.51 -1.06
N SER A 233 -0.07 -29.67 -0.90
CA SER A 233 0.62 -29.79 0.39
C SER A 233 0.48 -28.54 1.26
N LEU A 234 0.16 -27.38 0.67
CA LEU A 234 0.03 -26.10 1.36
C LEU A 234 -1.38 -25.83 1.93
N HIS A 235 -2.37 -26.68 1.64
CA HIS A 235 -3.74 -26.55 2.18
C HIS A 235 -3.79 -26.61 3.71
N VAL A 236 -2.75 -27.12 4.39
CA VAL A 236 -2.67 -27.15 5.86
C VAL A 236 -2.75 -25.74 6.47
N TYR A 237 -2.37 -24.70 5.70
CA TYR A 237 -2.35 -23.30 6.14
C TYR A 237 -3.46 -22.44 5.53
N LEU A 238 -4.26 -22.98 4.60
CA LEU A 238 -5.19 -22.19 3.78
C LEU A 238 -6.64 -22.49 4.15
N PHE A 239 -7.38 -21.45 4.54
CA PHE A 239 -8.83 -21.45 4.38
C PHE A 239 -9.16 -20.53 3.20
N CYS A 240 -9.66 -21.12 2.11
CA CYS A 240 -10.29 -20.35 1.04
C CYS A 240 -11.56 -19.71 1.62
N ALA A 241 -11.52 -18.42 1.91
CA ALA A 241 -12.74 -17.62 2.02
C ALA A 241 -13.31 -17.48 0.61
N TYR A 242 -14.36 -18.27 0.32
CA TYR A 242 -15.19 -18.14 -0.88
C TYR A 242 -16.09 -16.91 -0.80
#